data_AF-A0A952FD88-F1
#
_entry.id   AF-A0A952FD88-F1
#
_cell.length_a   1.000
_cell.length_b   1.000
_cell.length_c   1.000
_cell.angle_alpha   90.00
_cell.angle_beta   90.00
_cell.angle_gamma   90.00
#
_symmetry.space_group_name_H-M   'P 1'
#
loop_
_entity.id
_entity.type
_entity.pdbx_description
1 polymer ?
#
loop_
_entity_poly.entity_id
_entity_poly.type
_entity_poly.pdbx_seq_one_letter_code
_entity_poly.pdbx_strand_id
1 'polypeptide(L)'
;SAPKWVPLYEIDKAVLEKAGWILAKLQETRARHERMESARIDWKDGTTLPFLGDQVIVVIDPRHAFGGVGAELKTSAATGTLPGVAQHTLHVGLPQNASADQIRDAVQAWLMRQAKRVFIERLNHFAPQLGVQWHKLSLSSAGTRWGSASADGSIRLNWRLIHFRQSVIDYVVVHELSHLRVMDHSPRFWDTVRTVVPDYAELRGQLKDEAIPRW
;
A
#
# COMPACT_ATOMS: atom_id res chain seq x y z
N SER A 1 -35.30 -7.34 -20.25
CA SER A 1 -36.07 -8.48 -20.78
C SER A 1 -35.13 -9.46 -21.44
N ALA A 2 -35.05 -10.69 -20.92
CA ALA A 2 -34.17 -11.73 -21.43
C ALA A 2 -34.92 -12.62 -22.46
N PRO A 3 -34.25 -13.15 -23.50
CA PRO A 3 -34.88 -14.06 -24.45
C PRO A 3 -35.22 -15.39 -23.77
N LYS A 4 -36.42 -15.93 -24.06
CA LYS A 4 -36.83 -17.29 -23.71
C LYS A 4 -36.01 -18.27 -24.55
N TRP A 5 -35.90 -19.53 -24.12
CA TRP A 5 -35.29 -20.69 -24.81
C TRP A 5 -33.84 -21.08 -24.42
N VAL A 6 -33.50 -21.02 -23.13
CA VAL A 6 -32.45 -21.88 -22.57
C VAL A 6 -33.12 -22.92 -21.65
N PRO A 7 -32.95 -24.24 -21.86
CA PRO A 7 -33.50 -25.26 -20.97
C PRO A 7 -32.89 -25.13 -19.56
N LEU A 8 -33.69 -25.25 -18.50
CA LEU A 8 -33.23 -25.11 -17.09
C LEU A 8 -32.01 -25.98 -16.74
N TYR A 9 -31.85 -27.13 -17.39
CA TYR A 9 -30.70 -28.03 -17.22
C TYR A 9 -29.34 -27.41 -17.61
N GLU A 10 -29.31 -26.49 -18.59
CA GLU A 10 -28.05 -25.84 -19.01
C GLU A 10 -27.62 -24.74 -18.03
N ILE A 11 -28.56 -24.15 -17.28
CA ILE A 11 -28.27 -23.19 -16.21
C ILE A 11 -27.68 -23.93 -15.00
N ASP A 12 -28.22 -25.09 -14.65
CA ASP A 12 -27.71 -25.92 -13.53
C ASP A 12 -26.31 -26.47 -13.81
N LYS A 13 -26.02 -26.86 -15.05
CA LYS A 13 -24.68 -27.36 -15.44
C LYS A 13 -23.61 -26.27 -15.33
N ALA A 14 -23.91 -25.05 -15.77
CA ALA A 14 -23.00 -23.91 -15.67
C ALA A 14 -22.77 -23.42 -14.22
N VAL A 15 -23.79 -23.55 -13.36
CA VAL A 15 -23.68 -23.24 -11.92
C VAL A 15 -22.89 -24.35 -11.20
N LEU A 16 -23.08 -25.63 -11.54
CA LEU A 16 -22.31 -26.75 -11.00
C LEU A 16 -20.82 -26.71 -11.43
N GLU A 17 -20.52 -26.36 -12.68
CA GLU A 17 -19.15 -26.19 -13.18
C GLU A 17 -18.42 -25.02 -12.51
N LYS A 18 -19.13 -23.96 -12.13
CA LYS A 18 -18.56 -22.79 -11.44
C LYS A 18 -18.65 -22.86 -9.92
N ALA A 19 -19.37 -23.83 -9.34
CA ALA A 19 -19.55 -23.96 -7.90
C ALA A 19 -18.21 -24.12 -7.17
N GLY A 20 -17.28 -24.91 -7.73
CA GLY A 20 -15.92 -25.05 -7.19
C GLY A 20 -15.13 -23.73 -7.20
N TRP A 21 -15.23 -22.96 -8.28
CA TRP A 21 -14.58 -21.65 -8.39
C TRP A 21 -15.24 -20.61 -7.47
N ILE A 22 -16.56 -20.60 -7.34
CA ILE A 22 -17.30 -19.70 -6.44
C ILE A 22 -16.97 -20.02 -4.98
N LEU A 23 -16.94 -21.30 -4.59
CA LEU A 23 -16.57 -21.73 -3.23
C LEU A 23 -15.10 -21.42 -2.93
N ALA A 24 -14.18 -21.67 -3.86
CA ALA A 24 -12.78 -21.29 -3.73
C ALA A 24 -12.63 -19.77 -3.60
N LYS A 25 -13.37 -18.99 -4.38
CA LYS A 25 -13.35 -17.52 -4.31
C LYS A 25 -13.97 -16.99 -3.01
N LEU A 26 -15.02 -17.62 -2.51
CA LEU A 26 -15.63 -17.31 -1.21
C LEU A 26 -14.68 -17.65 -0.06
N GLN A 27 -13.98 -18.78 -0.12
CA GLN A 27 -12.96 -19.16 0.85
C GLN A 27 -11.74 -18.24 0.80
N GLU A 28 -11.25 -17.87 -0.38
CA GLU A 28 -10.18 -16.87 -0.56
C GLU A 28 -10.63 -15.51 0.00
N THR A 29 -11.86 -15.09 -0.29
CA THR A 29 -12.44 -13.84 0.23
C THR A 29 -12.58 -13.89 1.75
N ARG A 30 -13.02 -15.02 2.31
CA ARG A 30 -13.16 -15.23 3.75
C ARG A 30 -11.80 -15.29 4.46
N ALA A 31 -10.82 -16.02 3.93
CA ALA A 31 -9.46 -16.08 4.46
C ALA A 31 -8.74 -14.73 4.35
N ARG A 32 -9.01 -13.97 3.29
CA ARG A 32 -8.57 -12.57 3.16
C ARG A 32 -9.27 -11.69 4.20
N HIS A 33 -10.58 -11.85 4.40
CA HIS A 33 -11.35 -11.13 5.41
C HIS A 33 -10.87 -11.46 6.83
N GLU A 34 -10.63 -12.72 7.16
CA GLU A 34 -10.11 -13.17 8.46
C GLU A 34 -8.67 -12.68 8.70
N ARG A 35 -7.79 -12.74 7.68
CA ARG A 35 -6.47 -12.09 7.74
C ARG A 35 -6.59 -10.58 7.96
N MET A 36 -7.52 -9.92 7.26
CA MET A 36 -7.80 -8.49 7.42
C MET A 36 -8.34 -8.13 8.81
N GLU A 37 -9.21 -8.95 9.41
CA GLU A 37 -9.76 -8.76 10.75
C GLU A 37 -8.69 -8.99 11.83
N SER A 38 -7.81 -9.98 11.65
CA SER A 38 -6.68 -10.23 12.57
C SER A 38 -5.59 -9.15 12.51
N ALA A 39 -5.57 -8.32 11.45
CA ALA A 39 -4.60 -7.25 11.24
C ALA A 39 -5.04 -5.89 11.83
N ARG A 40 -6.04 -5.88 12.71
CA ARG A 40 -6.46 -4.66 13.42
C ARG A 40 -5.38 -4.24 14.41
N ILE A 41 -4.91 -3.00 14.28
CA ILE A 41 -3.87 -2.48 15.16
C ILE A 41 -4.47 -2.12 16.53
N ASP A 42 -3.95 -2.72 17.59
CA ASP A 42 -4.17 -2.25 18.97
C ASP A 42 -3.21 -1.09 19.24
N TRP A 43 -3.73 0.14 19.25
CA TRP A 43 -2.94 1.37 19.35
C TRP A 43 -2.53 1.66 20.80
N LYS A 44 -1.27 1.38 21.12
CA LYS A 44 -0.65 1.62 22.43
C LYS A 44 0.87 1.81 22.27
N ASP A 45 1.54 2.10 23.37
CA ASP A 45 3.00 2.08 23.39
C ASP A 45 3.53 0.67 23.08
N GLY A 46 4.56 0.57 22.25
CA GLY A 46 5.14 -0.69 21.79
C GLY A 46 4.41 -1.36 20.62
N THR A 47 3.34 -0.76 20.08
CA THR A 47 2.63 -1.29 18.91
C THR A 47 3.55 -1.40 17.69
N THR A 48 3.47 -2.50 16.95
CA THR A 48 4.23 -2.72 15.72
C THR A 48 3.41 -2.46 14.48
N LEU A 49 4.00 -1.81 13.47
CA LEU A 49 3.39 -1.63 12.16
C LEU A 49 4.41 -1.73 11.03
N PRO A 50 3.99 -2.19 9.83
CA PRO A 50 4.87 -2.24 8.67
C PRO A 50 5.15 -0.85 8.11
N PHE A 51 6.39 -0.60 7.72
CA PHE A 51 6.85 0.62 7.05
C PHE A 51 7.98 0.26 6.09
N LEU A 52 7.78 0.57 4.81
CA LEU A 52 8.70 0.23 3.72
C LEU A 52 9.09 -1.26 3.64
N GLY A 53 8.21 -2.14 4.13
CA GLY A 53 8.43 -3.59 4.16
C GLY A 53 9.08 -4.11 5.45
N ASP A 54 9.53 -3.23 6.33
CA ASP A 54 10.10 -3.58 7.64
C ASP A 54 9.10 -3.31 8.77
N GLN A 55 9.30 -3.96 9.92
CA GLN A 55 8.48 -3.73 11.11
C GLN A 55 9.07 -2.59 11.95
N VAL A 56 8.22 -1.62 12.31
CA VAL A 56 8.58 -0.49 13.17
C VAL A 56 7.79 -0.55 14.47
N ILE A 57 8.46 -0.35 15.59
CA ILE A 57 7.86 -0.28 16.92
C ILE A 57 7.54 1.18 17.25
N VAL A 58 6.28 1.48 17.61
CA VAL A 58 5.86 2.79 18.08
C VAL A 58 6.30 2.97 19.54
N VAL A 59 6.98 4.08 19.84
CA VAL A 59 7.43 4.44 21.19
C VAL A 59 6.88 5.81 21.54
N ILE A 60 6.13 5.93 22.63
CA ILE A 60 5.64 7.21 23.13
C ILE A 60 6.79 7.93 23.86
N ASP A 61 7.16 9.12 23.38
CA ASP A 61 8.25 9.91 23.96
C ASP A 61 7.75 11.32 24.34
N PRO A 62 7.33 11.54 25.60
CA PRO A 62 6.83 12.84 26.08
C PRO A 62 7.88 13.95 26.04
N ARG A 63 9.17 13.58 25.99
CA ARG A 63 10.30 14.52 25.92
C ARG A 63 10.52 15.02 24.49
N HIS A 64 9.90 14.37 23.51
CA HIS A 64 9.81 14.84 22.14
C HIS A 64 8.78 15.98 22.04
N ALA A 65 8.92 16.98 22.92
CA ALA A 65 8.02 18.11 23.03
C ALA A 65 8.24 19.05 21.84
N PHE A 66 7.22 19.15 20.97
CA PHE A 66 6.85 20.30 20.12
C PHE A 66 7.90 20.96 19.19
N GLY A 67 9.15 20.50 19.12
CA GLY A 67 10.21 21.14 18.32
C GLY A 67 10.33 20.65 16.86
N GLY A 68 9.95 19.41 16.58
CA GLY A 68 10.12 18.79 15.26
C GLY A 68 9.07 17.75 14.95
N VAL A 69 8.09 18.11 14.10
CA VAL A 69 7.19 17.22 13.33
C VAL A 69 6.40 16.13 14.11
N GLY A 70 6.39 16.12 15.45
CA GLY A 70 5.53 15.27 16.29
C GLY A 70 5.85 13.77 16.29
N ALA A 71 6.69 13.27 15.38
CA ALA A 71 7.23 11.91 15.42
C ALA A 71 8.52 11.77 14.59
N GLU A 72 9.45 10.95 15.06
CA GLU A 72 10.76 10.70 14.47
C GLU A 72 11.06 9.20 14.40
N LEU A 73 11.50 8.72 13.23
CA LEU A 73 11.98 7.35 13.06
C LEU A 73 13.46 7.28 13.42
N LYS A 74 13.78 6.43 14.40
CA LYS A 74 15.15 6.11 14.78
C LYS A 74 15.48 4.71 14.30
N THR A 75 16.60 4.60 13.60
CA THR A 75 17.18 3.32 13.21
C THR A 75 18.35 3.05 14.13
N SER A 76 18.20 2.08 15.03
CA SER A 76 19.30 1.64 15.86
C SER A 76 20.02 0.50 15.16
N ALA A 77 21.31 0.70 14.84
CA ALA A 77 22.24 -0.40 14.67
C ALA A 77 22.57 -0.92 16.08
N ALA A 78 21.63 -1.61 16.72
CA ALA A 78 21.78 -1.96 18.13
C ALA A 78 22.92 -2.97 18.29
N THR A 79 24.03 -2.52 18.87
CA THR A 79 25.03 -3.35 19.52
C THR A 79 24.31 -4.17 20.61
N GLY A 80 23.96 -5.42 20.31
CA GLY A 80 23.28 -6.33 21.24
C GLY A 80 21.98 -6.95 20.71
N THR A 81 21.49 -6.60 19.53
CA THR A 81 20.47 -7.42 18.85
C THR A 81 21.14 -8.59 18.12
N LEU A 82 20.36 -9.66 17.88
CA LEU A 82 20.79 -10.75 17.00
C LEU A 82 21.27 -10.14 15.67
N PRO A 83 22.42 -10.57 15.12
CA PRO A 83 22.93 -10.06 13.85
C PRO A 83 21.86 -10.13 12.75
N GLY A 84 21.53 -8.99 12.14
CA GLY A 84 20.60 -8.91 11.01
C GLY A 84 19.20 -8.37 11.33
N VAL A 85 18.87 -8.04 12.59
CA VAL A 85 17.59 -7.37 12.93
C VAL A 85 17.86 -5.89 13.21
N ALA A 86 17.69 -5.05 12.19
CA ALA A 86 17.61 -3.60 12.39
C ALA A 86 16.32 -3.30 13.20
N GLN A 87 16.47 -2.71 14.37
CA GLN A 87 15.32 -2.31 15.17
C GLN A 87 14.97 -0.86 14.81
N HIS A 88 13.86 -0.70 14.09
CA HIS A 88 13.29 0.60 13.78
C HIS A 88 12.29 0.99 14.87
N THR A 89 12.49 2.15 15.49
CA THR A 89 11.56 2.70 16.48
C THR A 89 11.02 4.05 16.01
N LEU A 90 9.70 4.20 15.98
CA LEU A 90 9.02 5.46 15.71
C LEU A 90 8.69 6.13 17.03
N HIS A 91 9.47 7.15 17.40
CA HIS A 91 9.24 7.96 18.59
C HIS A 91 8.15 8.98 18.29
N VAL A 92 7.03 8.92 19.00
CA VAL A 92 5.88 9.81 18.83
C VAL A 92 5.80 10.76 20.03
N GLY A 93 5.81 12.06 19.77
CA GLY A 93 5.73 13.11 20.78
C GLY A 93 4.31 13.25 21.33
N LEU A 94 3.98 12.39 22.30
CA LEU A 94 2.69 12.35 22.99
C LEU A 94 2.90 12.17 24.49
N PRO A 95 1.95 12.61 25.34
CA PRO A 95 2.00 12.30 26.77
C PRO A 95 1.80 10.79 27.00
N GLN A 96 2.34 10.25 28.09
CA GLN A 96 2.26 8.80 28.37
C GLN A 96 0.84 8.28 28.54
N ASN A 97 -0.10 9.15 28.91
CA ASN A 97 -1.52 8.84 29.05
C ASN A 97 -2.33 9.12 27.76
N ALA A 98 -1.67 9.27 26.61
CA ALA A 98 -2.35 9.47 25.34
C ALA A 98 -3.31 8.31 25.04
N SER A 99 -4.48 8.64 24.50
CA SER A 99 -5.47 7.64 24.09
C SER A 99 -5.00 6.90 22.84
N ALA A 100 -5.57 5.71 22.61
CA ALA A 100 -5.36 4.93 21.39
C ALA A 100 -5.62 5.75 20.11
N ASP A 101 -6.65 6.59 20.10
CA ASP A 101 -6.97 7.49 18.98
C ASP A 101 -5.90 8.55 18.74
N GLN A 102 -5.35 9.14 19.82
CA GLN A 102 -4.27 10.13 19.70
C GLN A 102 -2.99 9.50 19.13
N ILE A 103 -2.66 8.28 19.58
CA ILE A 103 -1.52 7.52 19.06
C ILE A 103 -1.72 7.21 17.58
N ARG A 104 -2.88 6.65 17.21
CA ARG A 104 -3.25 6.38 15.82
C ARG A 104 -3.10 7.62 14.95
N ASP A 105 -3.71 8.73 15.34
CA ASP A 105 -3.76 9.94 14.51
C ASP A 105 -2.36 10.54 14.31
N ALA A 106 -1.53 10.52 15.36
CA ALA A 106 -0.14 10.99 15.28
C ALA A 106 0.71 10.11 14.35
N VAL A 107 0.59 8.78 14.46
CA VAL A 107 1.28 7.83 13.59
C VAL A 107 0.77 7.93 12.15
N GLN A 108 -0.54 8.08 11.93
CA GLN A 108 -1.12 8.28 10.60
C GLN A 108 -0.56 9.53 9.95
N ALA A 109 -0.55 10.65 10.68
CA ALA A 109 -0.04 11.91 10.18
C ALA A 109 1.44 11.79 9.78
N TRP A 110 2.24 11.06 10.58
CA TRP A 110 3.62 10.78 10.25
C TRP A 110 3.76 9.93 8.98
N LEU A 111 3.03 8.82 8.87
CA LEU A 111 3.07 7.96 7.69
C LEU A 111 2.62 8.67 6.42
N MET A 112 1.59 9.51 6.48
CA MET A 112 1.15 10.29 5.32
C MET A 112 2.22 11.28 4.86
N ARG A 113 2.99 11.88 5.78
CA ARG A 113 4.13 12.74 5.42
C ARG A 113 5.24 11.93 4.77
N GLN A 114 5.59 10.76 5.33
CA GLN A 114 6.58 9.88 4.72
C GLN A 114 6.15 9.38 3.35
N ALA A 115 4.90 8.93 3.21
CA ALA A 115 4.31 8.52 1.94
C ALA A 115 4.45 9.62 0.89
N LYS A 116 4.08 10.87 1.22
CA LYS A 116 4.25 12.00 0.30
C LYS A 116 5.71 12.19 -0.10
N ARG A 117 6.63 12.19 0.85
CA ARG A 117 8.07 12.35 0.60
C ARG A 117 8.59 11.26 -0.34
N VAL A 118 8.38 10.00 0.02
CA VAL A 118 8.83 8.83 -0.74
C VAL A 118 8.23 8.85 -2.15
N PHE A 119 6.92 9.06 -2.27
CA PHE A 119 6.27 9.04 -3.59
C PHE A 119 6.77 10.16 -4.50
N ILE A 120 7.01 11.38 -3.99
CA ILE A 120 7.62 12.46 -4.77
C ILE A 120 9.01 12.05 -5.25
N GLU A 121 9.83 11.46 -4.37
CA GLU A 121 11.17 10.99 -4.72
C GLU A 121 11.12 9.94 -5.84
N ARG A 122 10.23 8.95 -5.73
CA ARG A 122 10.08 7.90 -6.74
C ARG A 122 9.52 8.43 -8.05
N LEU A 123 8.53 9.33 -7.99
CA LEU A 123 7.99 10.00 -9.19
C LEU A 123 9.08 10.78 -9.93
N ASN A 124 9.89 11.55 -9.21
CA ASN A 124 11.02 12.29 -9.79
C ASN A 124 12.10 11.38 -10.36
N HIS A 125 12.31 10.21 -9.74
CA HIS A 125 13.29 9.24 -10.22
C HIS A 125 12.86 8.56 -11.53
N PHE A 126 11.59 8.17 -11.66
CA PHE A 126 11.10 7.37 -12.79
C PHE A 126 10.52 8.19 -13.95
N ALA A 127 9.98 9.39 -13.70
CA ALA A 127 9.40 10.21 -14.77
C ALA A 127 10.39 10.50 -15.92
N PRO A 128 11.67 10.84 -15.66
CA PRO A 128 12.65 11.03 -16.73
C PRO A 128 12.94 9.75 -17.53
N GLN A 129 12.96 8.58 -16.88
CA GLN A 129 13.22 7.30 -17.54
C GLN A 129 12.10 6.91 -18.52
N LEU A 130 10.87 7.30 -18.19
CA LEU A 130 9.71 7.11 -19.05
C LEU A 130 9.54 8.22 -20.10
N GLY A 131 10.29 9.33 -19.98
CA GLY A 131 10.17 10.50 -20.84
C GLY A 131 8.86 11.27 -20.63
N VAL A 132 8.36 11.31 -19.40
CA VAL A 132 7.11 12.00 -19.03
C VAL A 132 7.35 13.08 -17.99
N GLN A 133 6.37 13.96 -17.81
CA GLN A 133 6.36 14.98 -16.76
C GLN A 133 5.07 14.86 -15.95
N TRP A 134 5.18 15.03 -14.64
CA TRP A 134 4.05 15.04 -13.71
C TRP A 134 4.02 16.38 -12.97
N HIS A 135 2.83 16.83 -12.57
CA HIS A 135 2.64 18.21 -12.08
C HIS A 135 2.11 18.24 -10.65
N LYS A 136 1.35 17.22 -10.25
CA LYS A 136 0.71 17.17 -8.94
C LYS A 136 0.64 15.75 -8.41
N LEU A 137 0.97 15.60 -7.13
CA LEU A 137 0.70 14.40 -6.35
C LEU A 137 -0.39 14.69 -5.31
N SER A 138 -1.43 13.86 -5.29
CA SER A 138 -2.42 13.81 -4.21
C SER A 138 -2.37 12.45 -3.52
N LEU A 139 -2.40 12.43 -2.18
CA LEU A 139 -2.59 11.19 -1.44
C LEU A 139 -4.07 10.82 -1.36
N SER A 140 -4.36 9.52 -1.30
CA SER A 140 -5.70 8.99 -1.09
C SER A 140 -5.69 7.84 -0.09
N SER A 141 -6.87 7.47 0.39
CA SER A 141 -7.13 6.33 1.26
C SER A 141 -8.13 5.34 0.63
N ALA A 142 -8.31 5.41 -0.69
CA ALA A 142 -9.33 4.66 -1.43
C ALA A 142 -9.12 3.15 -1.33
N GLY A 143 -10.17 2.40 -0.97
CA GLY A 143 -10.07 0.96 -0.72
C GLY A 143 -9.98 0.07 -1.97
N THR A 144 -10.24 0.61 -3.16
CA THR A 144 -10.39 -0.17 -4.40
C THR A 144 -9.22 -0.05 -5.38
N ARG A 145 -8.30 0.90 -5.16
CA ARG A 145 -7.18 1.17 -6.08
C ARG A 145 -5.95 1.71 -5.36
N TRP A 146 -4.78 1.39 -5.91
CA TRP A 146 -3.48 1.82 -5.42
C TRP A 146 -3.06 3.19 -5.96
N GLY A 147 -3.50 3.54 -7.16
CA GLY A 147 -3.26 4.84 -7.76
C GLY A 147 -4.23 5.17 -8.90
N SER A 148 -4.01 6.35 -9.47
CA SER A 148 -4.54 6.76 -10.76
C SER A 148 -3.73 7.95 -11.29
N ALA A 149 -3.53 8.00 -12.59
CA ALA A 149 -3.04 9.18 -13.29
C ALA A 149 -4.09 9.78 -14.23
N SER A 150 -3.91 11.04 -14.59
CA SER A 150 -4.70 11.74 -15.59
C SER A 150 -3.78 12.36 -16.64
N ALA A 151 -4.30 12.57 -17.85
CA ALA A 151 -3.51 13.08 -18.99
C ALA A 151 -2.86 14.44 -18.73
N ASP A 152 -3.39 15.22 -17.79
CA ASP A 152 -2.85 16.48 -17.31
C ASP A 152 -1.65 16.30 -16.36
N GLY A 153 -1.11 15.08 -16.19
CA GLY A 153 -0.02 14.74 -15.28
C GLY A 153 -0.35 14.90 -13.79
N SER A 154 -1.63 14.92 -13.43
CA SER A 154 -2.08 14.73 -12.04
C SER A 154 -2.02 13.26 -11.66
N ILE A 155 -1.31 12.95 -10.57
CA ILE A 155 -1.15 11.59 -10.04
C ILE A 155 -1.74 11.52 -8.64
N ARG A 156 -2.51 10.47 -8.39
CA ARG A 156 -3.05 10.14 -7.08
C ARG A 156 -2.54 8.77 -6.66
N LEU A 157 -1.97 8.68 -5.46
CA LEU A 157 -1.47 7.42 -4.90
C LEU A 157 -2.12 7.17 -3.53
N ASN A 158 -2.36 5.91 -3.20
CA ASN A 158 -2.85 5.54 -1.88
C ASN A 158 -1.70 5.59 -0.87
N TRP A 159 -1.82 6.36 0.19
CA TRP A 159 -0.73 6.52 1.16
C TRP A 159 -0.37 5.20 1.86
N ARG A 160 -1.31 4.24 1.92
CA ARG A 160 -1.08 2.91 2.49
C ARG A 160 -0.04 2.08 1.74
N LEU A 161 0.36 2.50 0.53
CA LEU A 161 1.53 1.92 -0.15
C LEU A 161 2.80 2.00 0.70
N ILE A 162 2.90 2.96 1.64
CA ILE A 162 4.05 3.11 2.52
C ILE A 162 4.28 1.90 3.45
N HIS A 163 3.30 1.01 3.59
CA HIS A 163 3.42 -0.24 4.34
C HIS A 163 4.13 -1.35 3.55
N PHE A 164 4.21 -1.23 2.23
CA PHE A 164 4.82 -2.23 1.36
C PHE A 164 6.32 -1.95 1.16
N ARG A 165 7.04 -2.98 0.69
CA ARG A 165 8.42 -2.82 0.24
C ARG A 165 8.55 -1.76 -0.86
N GLN A 166 9.70 -1.08 -0.89
CA GLN A 166 9.95 -0.01 -1.86
C GLN A 166 9.77 -0.47 -3.32
N SER A 167 10.14 -1.70 -3.67
CA SER A 167 9.93 -2.24 -5.02
C SER A 167 8.46 -2.27 -5.44
N VAL A 168 7.55 -2.57 -4.51
CA VAL A 168 6.10 -2.54 -4.77
C VAL A 168 5.61 -1.11 -4.99
N ILE A 169 6.13 -0.16 -4.19
CA ILE A 169 5.84 1.28 -4.36
C ILE A 169 6.31 1.74 -5.74
N ASP A 170 7.52 1.35 -6.14
CA ASP A 170 8.13 1.69 -7.42
C ASP A 170 7.32 1.18 -8.60
N TYR A 171 6.87 -0.07 -8.53
CA TYR A 171 5.97 -0.64 -9.53
C TYR A 171 4.69 0.19 -9.68
N VAL A 172 4.02 0.55 -8.58
CA VAL A 172 2.80 1.36 -8.66
C VAL A 172 3.09 2.76 -9.22
N VAL A 173 4.18 3.39 -8.80
CA VAL A 173 4.61 4.70 -9.31
C VAL A 173 4.86 4.64 -10.83
N VAL A 174 5.58 3.64 -11.31
CA VAL A 174 5.85 3.42 -12.74
C VAL A 174 4.58 3.11 -13.50
N HIS A 175 3.66 2.34 -12.92
CA HIS A 175 2.33 2.08 -13.49
C HIS A 175 1.56 3.39 -13.75
N GLU A 176 1.47 4.25 -12.73
CA GLU A 176 0.76 5.52 -12.85
C GLU A 176 1.46 6.50 -13.80
N LEU A 177 2.80 6.56 -13.80
CA LEU A 177 3.54 7.39 -14.75
C LEU A 177 3.40 6.89 -16.20
N SER A 178 3.33 5.58 -16.40
CA SER A 178 3.13 4.97 -17.73
C SER A 178 1.79 5.37 -18.34
N HIS A 179 0.78 5.60 -17.51
CA HIS A 179 -0.51 6.11 -17.97
C HIS A 179 -0.38 7.45 -18.70
N LEU A 180 0.59 8.30 -18.36
CA LEU A 180 0.83 9.57 -19.06
C LEU A 180 1.27 9.39 -20.52
N ARG A 181 1.67 8.18 -20.94
CA ARG A 181 1.96 7.84 -22.34
C ARG A 181 0.87 7.00 -22.98
N VAL A 182 0.28 6.08 -22.22
CA VAL A 182 -0.70 5.11 -22.70
C VAL A 182 -1.83 4.98 -21.66
N MET A 183 -2.99 5.55 -21.96
CA MET A 183 -4.08 5.68 -20.98
C MET A 183 -4.83 4.37 -20.69
N ASP A 184 -4.68 3.35 -21.52
CA ASP A 184 -5.27 2.02 -21.34
C ASP A 184 -4.21 1.00 -20.90
N HIS A 185 -4.65 -0.21 -20.50
CA HIS A 185 -3.76 -1.32 -20.15
C HIS A 185 -3.45 -2.23 -21.34
N SER A 186 -3.31 -1.67 -22.55
CA SER A 186 -2.94 -2.40 -23.76
C SER A 186 -1.54 -3.03 -23.68
N PRO A 187 -1.15 -3.94 -24.60
CA PRO A 187 0.21 -4.46 -24.65
C PRO A 187 1.28 -3.36 -24.65
N ARG A 188 1.04 -2.25 -25.35
CA ARG A 188 1.93 -1.08 -25.39
C ARG A 188 2.14 -0.45 -24.01
N PHE A 189 1.11 -0.41 -23.17
CA PHE A 189 1.23 0.05 -21.79
C PHE A 189 2.18 -0.86 -20.99
N TRP A 190 1.97 -2.17 -21.06
CA TRP A 190 2.81 -3.13 -20.35
C TRP A 190 4.25 -3.17 -20.86
N ASP A 191 4.45 -2.95 -22.16
CA ASP A 191 5.79 -2.77 -22.73
C ASP A 191 6.46 -1.52 -22.15
N THR A 192 5.72 -0.42 -21.99
CA THR A 192 6.21 0.82 -21.36
C THR A 192 6.59 0.60 -19.89
N VAL A 193 5.77 -0.11 -19.12
CA VAL A 193 6.09 -0.46 -17.72
C VAL A 193 7.36 -1.33 -17.66
N ARG A 194 7.46 -2.34 -18.53
CA ARG A 194 8.58 -3.29 -18.57
C ARG A 194 9.92 -2.64 -18.88
N THR A 195 9.96 -1.49 -19.58
CA THR A 195 11.23 -0.81 -19.86
C THR A 195 11.93 -0.28 -18.61
N VAL A 196 11.19 -0.10 -17.51
CA VAL A 196 11.71 0.44 -16.24
C VAL A 196 11.64 -0.61 -15.12
N VAL A 197 10.57 -1.40 -15.06
CA VAL A 197 10.35 -2.43 -14.03
C VAL A 197 10.11 -3.76 -14.73
N PRO A 198 11.16 -4.52 -15.09
CA PRO A 198 11.02 -5.75 -15.87
C PRO A 198 10.29 -6.87 -15.12
N ASP A 199 10.38 -6.88 -13.79
CA ASP A 199 9.78 -7.83 -12.85
C ASP A 199 8.35 -7.44 -12.38
N TYR A 200 7.69 -6.51 -13.08
CA TYR A 200 6.39 -5.95 -12.66
C TYR A 200 5.29 -6.99 -12.40
N ALA A 201 5.35 -8.15 -13.05
CA ALA A 201 4.34 -9.20 -12.90
C ALA A 201 4.35 -9.81 -11.48
N GLU A 202 5.54 -9.99 -10.90
CA GLU A 202 5.71 -10.49 -9.54
C GLU A 202 5.23 -9.44 -8.52
N LEU A 203 5.70 -8.19 -8.67
CA LEU A 203 5.34 -7.07 -7.80
C LEU A 203 3.82 -6.79 -7.82
N ARG A 204 3.19 -6.97 -8.97
CA ARG A 204 1.72 -6.89 -9.09
C ARG A 204 1.00 -8.00 -8.33
N GLY A 205 1.60 -9.20 -8.24
CA GLY A 205 1.09 -10.31 -7.43
C GLY A 205 1.06 -9.95 -5.94
N GLN A 206 2.15 -9.37 -5.44
CA GLN A 206 2.30 -8.99 -4.02
C GLN A 206 1.18 -8.04 -3.54
N LEU A 207 0.74 -7.09 -4.38
CA LEU A 207 -0.38 -6.17 -4.07
C LEU A 207 -1.75 -6.85 -3.88
N LYS A 208 -1.92 -8.07 -4.39
CA LYS A 208 -3.17 -8.83 -4.22
C LYS A 208 -3.16 -9.65 -2.93
N ASP A 209 -1.98 -10.12 -2.54
CA ASP A 209 -1.81 -11.12 -1.49
C ASP A 209 -1.50 -10.50 -0.12
N GLU A 210 -0.85 -9.33 -0.09
CA GLU A 210 -0.50 -8.66 1.16
C GLU A 210 -1.72 -7.97 1.79
N ALA A 211 -1.99 -8.32 3.06
CA ALA A 211 -3.01 -7.71 3.88
C ALA A 211 -2.45 -6.43 4.51
N ILE A 212 -3.14 -5.31 4.32
CA ILE A 212 -2.75 -4.03 4.93
C ILE A 212 -3.40 -3.94 6.29
N PRO A 213 -2.69 -3.43 7.31
CA PRO A 213 -3.27 -3.24 8.62
C PRO A 213 -4.57 -2.46 8.58
N ARG A 214 -5.56 -2.92 9.35
CA ARG A 214 -6.77 -2.15 9.59
C ARG A 214 -6.48 -1.15 10.72
N TRP A 215 -6.67 0.12 10.35
CA TRP A 215 -6.43 1.30 11.19
C TRP A 215 -7.54 1.52 12.21
#